data_AF-A0AA40HB48-F1
#
_entry.id   AF-A0AA40HB48-F1
#
_cell.length_a   1.000
_cell.length_b   1.000
_cell.length_c   1.000
_cell.angle_alpha   90.00
_cell.angle_beta   90.00
_cell.angle_gamma   90.00
#
_symmetry.space_group_name_H-M   'P 1'
#
loop_
_entity.id
_entity.type
_entity.pdbx_description
1 polymer ?
#
loop_
_entity_poly.entity_id
_entity_poly.type
_entity_poly.pdbx_seq_one_letter_code
_entity_poly.pdbx_strand_id
1 'polypeptide(L)'
;MRNWLVLLGPCVLGAALHLWLRLRSPPPARASAGSPADPPAPFPPGKYSHYDVVVGVLSARNNHELRNVIRSTWLKHSRQHPALSQRVLVKFIIGARGCEVPVEDREDPYSCRLLNISDPVLNQEIEAFTFPEDTPAGFSKDRVVSVSFRVLHPIVITSLGVLGGASDVGFQRNITVKLYQAEQEERCAQASGASSWRIAGGGFTSLPTRSVSSCLSPLQEALFVARFSPPSCGVQVSRLWYKPVEQFVLPESFEGTIVWESQDLQGLEARDLRSVAVHDGGGVLRVTTAGEAAWPPELTDGVEGVAGGFIYTIQEGDALLQNLHSRPGRRADHLRNLREEDALLQEESRRHGDIVFVDVVDTYRNVPAKLLNFYKWTVGATSFDLLLKTDDDCYIDLEAVFHRVAHGTLQGPSVWWGNFRLNWAVDRTGKWQELEYPSPAYPAFACGSGYVVSRDIVHWLASNAGRLKTYQGEDVSMGIWMAAIGPKRYQDSLWLCEKTCESGMLSSPQYSPQELADLWRLKELCGDPCQCEAR
;
A
#
# COMPACT_ATOMS: atom_id res chain seq x y z
N MET A 1 -40.58 60.27 -8.20
CA MET A 1 -41.04 59.32 -7.18
C MET A 1 -41.01 57.90 -7.75
N ARG A 2 -40.06 57.07 -7.31
CA ARG A 2 -40.16 55.60 -7.41
C ARG A 2 -39.32 55.00 -6.28
N ASN A 3 -40.02 54.29 -5.41
CA ASN A 3 -39.68 54.01 -4.03
C ASN A 3 -38.63 52.88 -3.94
N TRP A 4 -37.40 53.18 -3.51
CA TRP A 4 -36.34 52.18 -3.28
C TRP A 4 -36.63 51.24 -2.09
N LEU A 5 -37.70 51.54 -1.32
CA LEU A 5 -38.15 50.74 -0.17
C LEU A 5 -38.75 49.37 -0.53
N VAL A 6 -39.13 49.12 -1.79
CA VAL A 6 -39.80 47.85 -2.17
C VAL A 6 -38.81 46.75 -2.58
N LEU A 7 -37.57 47.08 -2.95
CA LEU A 7 -36.60 46.08 -3.44
C LEU A 7 -35.64 45.54 -2.37
N LEU A 8 -35.41 46.26 -1.27
CA LEU A 8 -34.47 45.83 -0.21
C LEU A 8 -35.16 45.27 1.04
N GLY A 9 -36.46 45.49 1.22
CA GLY A 9 -37.23 45.00 2.36
C GLY A 9 -37.22 43.47 2.54
N PRO A 10 -37.44 42.65 1.48
CA PRO A 10 -37.51 41.20 1.62
C PRO A 10 -36.17 40.55 2.03
N CYS A 11 -35.05 41.08 1.53
CA CYS A 11 -33.72 40.52 1.79
C CYS A 11 -33.25 40.80 3.23
N VAL A 12 -33.55 41.99 3.76
CA VAL A 12 -33.20 42.37 5.13
C VAL A 12 -34.07 41.61 6.15
N LEU A 13 -35.36 41.39 5.84
CA LEU A 13 -36.24 40.56 6.67
C LEU A 13 -35.84 39.08 6.65
N GLY A 14 -35.42 38.55 5.50
CA GLY A 14 -34.92 37.17 5.38
C GLY A 14 -33.64 36.94 6.18
N ALA A 15 -32.68 37.86 6.11
CA ALA A 15 -31.44 37.79 6.90
C ALA A 15 -31.70 37.90 8.41
N ALA A 16 -32.61 38.79 8.83
CA ALA A 16 -32.98 38.94 10.23
C ALA A 16 -33.72 37.70 10.77
N LEU A 17 -34.61 37.09 9.98
CA LEU A 17 -35.33 35.87 10.37
C LEU A 17 -34.38 34.66 10.48
N HIS A 18 -33.42 34.52 9.56
CA HIS A 18 -32.41 33.46 9.63
C HIS A 18 -31.48 33.62 10.85
N LEU A 19 -31.07 34.85 11.17
CA LEU A 19 -30.25 35.12 12.35
C LEU A 19 -31.04 34.87 13.64
N TRP A 20 -32.31 35.24 13.67
CA TRP A 20 -33.20 35.02 14.82
C TRP A 20 -33.52 33.52 15.05
N LEU A 21 -33.73 32.74 13.97
CA LEU A 21 -33.92 31.29 14.05
C LEU A 21 -32.66 30.56 14.53
N ARG A 22 -31.46 31.01 14.12
CA ARG A 22 -30.20 30.47 14.63
C ARG A 22 -29.95 30.79 16.11
N LEU A 23 -30.35 31.98 16.57
CA LEU A 23 -30.16 32.41 17.96
C LEU A 23 -31.18 31.80 18.95
N ARG A 24 -32.31 31.26 18.47
CA ARG A 24 -33.35 30.62 19.30
C ARG A 24 -33.40 29.10 19.24
N SER A 25 -32.62 28.46 18.37
CA SER A 25 -32.56 27.00 18.32
C SER A 25 -31.78 26.48 19.55
N PRO A 26 -32.41 25.73 20.46
CA PRO A 26 -31.67 25.08 21.54
C PRO A 26 -30.70 24.04 20.93
N PRO A 27 -29.52 23.82 21.54
CA PRO A 27 -28.61 22.80 21.06
C PRO A 27 -29.31 21.43 21.12
N PRO A 28 -29.09 20.54 20.15
CA PRO A 28 -29.67 19.21 20.17
C PRO A 28 -29.20 18.47 21.44
N ALA A 29 -30.15 17.77 22.08
CA ALA A 29 -29.90 16.99 23.27
C ALA A 29 -28.77 15.98 23.04
N ARG A 30 -27.75 16.00 23.91
CA ARG A 30 -26.69 14.99 23.96
C ARG A 30 -27.32 13.63 24.25
N ALA A 31 -27.40 12.77 23.26
CA ALA A 31 -27.50 11.34 23.48
C ALA A 31 -26.22 10.86 24.20
N SER A 32 -26.38 10.15 25.30
CA SER A 32 -25.29 9.55 26.07
C SER A 32 -24.68 8.39 25.26
N ALA A 33 -23.67 8.71 24.47
CA ALA A 33 -22.71 7.74 23.93
C ALA A 33 -21.39 7.89 24.71
N GLY A 34 -20.75 6.78 25.04
CA GLY A 34 -19.55 6.72 25.88
C GLY A 34 -18.42 7.63 25.41
N SER A 35 -17.63 8.12 26.37
CA SER A 35 -16.56 9.10 26.20
C SER A 35 -15.66 8.78 24.98
N PRO A 36 -15.53 9.71 24.01
CA PRO A 36 -14.37 9.69 23.13
C PRO A 36 -13.15 10.08 23.96
N ALA A 37 -12.07 9.30 23.86
CA ALA A 37 -10.79 9.66 24.45
C ALA A 37 -10.40 11.08 24.01
N ASP A 38 -10.07 11.95 24.96
CA ASP A 38 -9.64 13.31 24.68
C ASP A 38 -8.45 13.31 23.69
N PRO A 39 -8.37 14.25 22.74
CA PRO A 39 -7.15 14.45 21.97
C PRO A 39 -6.00 14.75 22.93
N PRO A 40 -4.78 14.21 22.70
CA PRO A 40 -3.66 14.44 23.58
C PRO A 40 -3.43 15.95 23.74
N ALA A 41 -3.37 16.39 25.00
CA ALA A 41 -3.15 17.79 25.33
C ALA A 41 -1.90 18.34 24.61
N PRO A 42 -1.90 19.62 24.19
CA PRO A 42 -0.68 20.25 23.68
C PRO A 42 0.43 20.12 24.73
N PHE A 43 1.57 19.56 24.32
CA PHE A 43 2.70 19.36 25.23
C PHE A 43 3.13 20.70 25.84
N PRO A 44 3.32 20.78 27.18
CA PRO A 44 3.78 22.00 27.82
C PRO A 44 5.20 22.35 27.34
N PRO A 45 5.56 23.64 27.18
CA PRO A 45 6.90 24.04 26.79
C PRO A 45 7.87 23.80 27.96
N GLY A 46 8.45 22.61 28.02
CA GLY A 46 9.51 22.22 28.95
C GLY A 46 10.89 22.22 28.27
N LYS A 47 11.95 22.43 29.05
CA LYS A 47 13.35 22.31 28.59
C LYS A 47 13.62 20.88 28.09
N TYR A 48 13.53 20.67 26.78
CA TYR A 48 13.88 19.39 26.18
C TYR A 48 15.39 19.17 26.24
N SER A 49 15.81 17.95 26.59
CA SER A 49 17.17 17.48 26.30
C SER A 49 17.36 17.50 24.78
N HIS A 50 18.47 18.09 24.33
CA HIS A 50 18.85 18.09 22.93
C HIS A 50 19.64 16.83 22.61
N TYR A 51 19.32 16.17 21.50
CA TYR A 51 19.96 14.95 21.01
C TYR A 51 20.51 15.16 19.61
N ASP A 52 21.76 14.85 19.36
CA ASP A 52 22.32 14.85 18.01
C ASP A 52 21.54 13.93 17.07
N VAL A 53 21.17 12.73 17.56
CA VAL A 53 20.43 11.73 16.77
C VAL A 53 19.27 11.14 17.56
N VAL A 54 18.08 11.16 16.99
CA VAL A 54 16.94 10.35 17.45
C VAL A 54 16.81 9.13 16.55
N VAL A 55 16.84 7.93 17.13
CA VAL A 55 16.63 6.66 16.42
C VAL A 55 15.20 6.19 16.65
N GLY A 56 14.43 6.07 15.57
CA GLY A 56 13.11 5.45 15.56
C GLY A 56 13.19 4.03 14.98
N VAL A 57 12.87 3.04 15.81
CA VAL A 57 12.82 1.63 15.42
C VAL A 57 11.37 1.23 15.20
N LEU A 58 10.95 0.98 13.96
CA LEU A 58 9.61 0.46 13.68
C LEU A 58 9.52 -0.97 14.20
N SER A 59 8.52 -1.24 15.04
CA SER A 59 8.32 -2.57 15.63
C SER A 59 6.84 -2.95 15.61
N ALA A 60 6.55 -4.21 15.33
CA ALA A 60 5.20 -4.75 15.47
C ALA A 60 4.89 -5.03 16.94
N ARG A 61 3.61 -4.98 17.30
CA ARG A 61 3.13 -5.19 18.69
C ARG A 61 3.69 -6.47 19.32
N ASN A 62 3.62 -7.58 18.58
CA ASN A 62 4.05 -8.91 19.00
C ASN A 62 5.57 -9.17 18.92
N ASN A 63 6.38 -8.25 18.38
CA ASN A 63 7.83 -8.42 18.21
C ASN A 63 8.64 -8.19 19.51
N HIS A 64 8.17 -8.72 20.64
CA HIS A 64 8.82 -8.53 21.95
C HIS A 64 10.25 -9.09 21.99
N GLU A 65 10.51 -10.24 21.35
CA GLU A 65 11.83 -10.85 21.31
C GLU A 65 12.85 -10.02 20.53
N LEU A 66 12.47 -9.48 19.37
CA LEU A 66 13.31 -8.58 18.57
C LEU A 66 13.67 -7.32 19.37
N ARG A 67 12.69 -6.69 20.02
CA ARG A 67 12.95 -5.54 20.89
C ARG A 67 13.90 -5.87 22.04
N ASN A 68 13.75 -7.05 22.66
CA ASN A 68 14.64 -7.50 23.73
C ASN A 68 16.07 -7.74 23.25
N VAL A 69 16.24 -8.35 22.07
CA VAL A 69 17.58 -8.53 21.48
C VAL A 69 18.20 -7.18 21.15
N ILE A 70 17.46 -6.24 20.57
CA ILE A 70 17.97 -4.88 20.35
C ILE A 70 18.42 -4.25 21.67
N ARG A 71 17.60 -4.33 22.73
CA ARG A 71 17.92 -3.84 24.07
C ARG A 71 19.17 -4.47 24.67
N SER A 72 19.47 -5.74 24.38
CA SER A 72 20.63 -6.43 24.90
C SER A 72 21.89 -6.31 24.03
N THR A 73 21.74 -5.82 22.78
CA THR A 73 22.81 -5.69 21.77
C THR A 73 23.15 -4.21 21.52
N TRP A 74 22.89 -3.67 20.33
CA TRP A 74 23.38 -2.36 19.91
C TRP A 74 22.78 -1.20 20.72
N LEU A 75 21.55 -1.35 21.26
CA LEU A 75 20.99 -0.33 22.15
C LEU A 75 21.71 -0.31 23.51
N LYS A 76 22.10 -1.48 24.03
CA LYS A 76 22.93 -1.56 25.24
C LYS A 76 24.28 -0.90 24.99
N HIS A 77 24.94 -1.22 23.87
CA HIS A 77 26.20 -0.60 23.46
C HIS A 77 26.08 0.93 23.41
N SER A 78 25.07 1.46 22.72
CA SER A 78 24.81 2.90 22.61
C SER A 78 24.62 3.58 23.98
N ARG A 79 23.89 2.95 24.90
CA ARG A 79 23.67 3.48 26.27
C ARG A 79 24.93 3.47 27.14
N GLN A 80 25.88 2.56 26.87
CA GLN A 80 27.12 2.43 27.62
C GLN A 80 28.29 3.20 27.00
N HIS A 81 28.20 3.53 25.70
CA HIS A 81 29.27 4.18 24.97
C HIS A 81 29.41 5.67 25.39
N PRO A 82 30.61 6.12 25.82
CA PRO A 82 30.82 7.49 26.33
C PRO A 82 30.43 8.60 25.34
N ALA A 83 30.66 8.35 24.04
CA ALA A 83 30.35 9.34 23.00
C ALA A 83 28.87 9.36 22.56
N LEU A 84 28.08 8.30 22.85
CA LEU A 84 26.71 8.13 22.34
C LEU A 84 25.64 8.33 23.42
N SER A 85 25.90 7.87 24.64
CA SER A 85 24.90 7.69 25.71
C SER A 85 24.06 8.93 26.07
N GLN A 86 24.60 10.14 25.89
CA GLN A 86 23.88 11.41 26.13
C GLN A 86 23.40 12.11 24.85
N ARG A 87 23.85 11.66 23.68
CA ARG A 87 23.64 12.32 22.38
C ARG A 87 22.63 11.58 21.50
N VAL A 88 22.37 10.30 21.80
CA VAL A 88 21.46 9.46 21.01
C VAL A 88 20.25 9.07 21.85
N LEU A 89 19.05 9.32 21.32
CA LEU A 89 17.79 8.85 21.88
C LEU A 89 17.22 7.74 21.00
N VAL A 90 17.03 6.54 21.54
CA VAL A 90 16.40 5.42 20.81
C VAL A 90 14.99 5.17 21.32
N LYS A 91 14.03 5.02 20.40
CA LYS A 91 12.63 4.69 20.69
C LYS A 91 12.09 3.63 19.73
N PHE A 92 11.38 2.65 20.27
CA PHE A 92 10.54 1.74 19.50
C PHE A 92 9.21 2.41 19.17
N ILE A 93 8.77 2.28 17.93
CA ILE A 93 7.54 2.88 17.42
C ILE A 93 6.52 1.77 17.24
N ILE A 94 5.45 1.80 18.03
CA ILE A 94 4.41 0.77 18.03
C ILE A 94 3.05 1.46 17.82
N GLY A 95 2.19 0.86 17.01
CA GLY A 95 0.83 1.36 16.82
C GLY A 95 0.03 1.14 18.10
N ALA A 96 -0.74 2.14 18.54
CA ALA A 96 -1.45 2.12 19.80
C ALA A 96 -2.54 1.04 19.85
N ARG A 97 -3.10 0.64 18.69
CA ARG A 97 -4.20 -0.32 18.59
C ARG A 97 -3.80 -1.55 17.79
N GLY A 98 -4.18 -2.74 18.24
CA GLY A 98 -4.13 -3.95 17.42
C GLY A 98 -5.29 -4.01 16.42
N CYS A 99 -5.15 -4.79 15.36
CA CYS A 99 -6.24 -5.00 14.40
C CYS A 99 -7.27 -5.99 14.95
N GLU A 100 -8.51 -5.56 15.13
CA GLU A 100 -9.61 -6.38 15.66
C GLU A 100 -10.07 -7.53 14.74
N VAL A 101 -9.61 -7.53 13.49
CA VAL A 101 -9.93 -8.58 12.51
C VAL A 101 -8.82 -9.65 12.56
N PRO A 102 -9.16 -10.92 12.87
CA PRO A 102 -8.23 -12.06 12.77
C PRO A 102 -7.63 -12.13 11.36
N VAL A 103 -6.37 -12.58 11.21
CA VAL A 103 -5.66 -12.56 9.92
C VAL A 103 -6.40 -13.35 8.84
N GLU A 104 -7.03 -14.46 9.22
CA GLU A 104 -7.76 -15.37 8.33
C GLU A 104 -9.10 -14.76 7.84
N ASP A 105 -9.56 -13.70 8.50
CA ASP A 105 -10.82 -13.01 8.19
C ASP A 105 -10.59 -11.68 7.45
N ARG A 106 -9.36 -11.38 7.04
CA ARG A 106 -9.01 -10.13 6.35
C ARG A 106 -9.13 -10.27 4.84
N GLU A 107 -9.44 -9.16 4.17
CA GLU A 107 -9.39 -9.06 2.70
C GLU A 107 -7.96 -9.24 2.14
N ASP A 108 -6.97 -8.82 2.92
CA ASP A 108 -5.55 -9.15 2.71
C ASP A 108 -4.87 -9.29 4.07
N PRO A 109 -3.88 -10.18 4.22
CA PRO A 109 -3.26 -10.45 5.52
C PRO A 109 -2.52 -9.23 6.10
N TYR A 110 -2.21 -8.22 5.28
CA TYR A 110 -1.41 -7.06 5.63
C TYR A 110 -2.24 -5.86 6.10
N SER A 111 -3.56 -5.83 5.85
CA SER A 111 -4.46 -4.74 6.25
C SER A 111 -5.25 -5.04 7.52
N CYS A 112 -6.26 -4.22 7.82
CA CYS A 112 -7.26 -4.46 8.86
C CYS A 112 -8.69 -4.34 8.30
N ARG A 113 -8.89 -4.80 7.06
CA ARG A 113 -10.20 -4.80 6.41
C ARG A 113 -10.81 -6.19 6.49
N LEU A 114 -12.05 -6.30 6.94
CA LEU A 114 -12.79 -7.56 7.01
C LEU A 114 -13.10 -8.06 5.60
N LEU A 115 -12.89 -9.35 5.35
CA LEU A 115 -13.31 -10.03 4.13
C LEU A 115 -14.85 -10.04 4.05
N ASN A 116 -15.40 -9.23 3.15
CA ASN A 116 -16.83 -9.00 3.01
C ASN A 116 -17.54 -10.10 2.20
N ILE A 117 -17.52 -11.33 2.73
CA ILE A 117 -18.26 -12.49 2.22
C ILE A 117 -19.22 -12.94 3.32
N SER A 118 -20.51 -13.11 2.99
CA SER A 118 -21.54 -13.54 3.95
C SER A 118 -22.29 -14.78 3.50
N ASP A 119 -22.69 -14.83 2.23
CA ASP A 119 -23.62 -15.83 1.70
C ASP A 119 -23.12 -16.39 0.37
N PRO A 120 -22.04 -17.21 0.38
CA PRO A 120 -21.45 -17.73 -0.84
C PRO A 120 -22.44 -18.62 -1.57
N VAL A 121 -22.54 -18.43 -2.89
CA VAL A 121 -23.43 -19.19 -3.76
C VAL A 121 -22.80 -20.54 -4.13
N LEU A 122 -23.23 -21.62 -3.46
CA LEU A 122 -22.56 -22.92 -3.52
C LEU A 122 -23.12 -23.85 -4.60
N ASN A 123 -22.23 -24.69 -5.15
CA ASN A 123 -22.59 -25.83 -6.02
C ASN A 123 -23.45 -25.49 -7.24
N GLN A 124 -23.34 -24.25 -7.74
CA GLN A 124 -24.05 -23.79 -8.93
C GLN A 124 -23.17 -22.84 -9.75
N GLU A 125 -23.45 -22.77 -11.05
CA GLU A 125 -22.88 -21.77 -11.94
C GLU A 125 -23.54 -20.40 -11.71
N ILE A 126 -22.73 -19.35 -11.76
CA ILE A 126 -23.15 -17.97 -11.51
C ILE A 126 -22.87 -17.13 -12.75
N GLU A 127 -23.90 -16.50 -13.31
CA GLU A 127 -23.74 -15.49 -14.36
C GLU A 127 -23.30 -14.18 -13.72
N ALA A 128 -22.04 -13.76 -13.89
CA ALA A 128 -21.50 -12.57 -13.24
C ALA A 128 -22.25 -11.27 -13.57
N PHE A 129 -22.88 -11.22 -14.75
CA PHE A 129 -23.62 -10.05 -15.23
C PHE A 129 -24.96 -10.46 -15.83
N THR A 130 -26.02 -9.77 -15.43
CA THR A 130 -27.36 -9.91 -16.02
C THR A 130 -27.89 -8.55 -16.46
N PHE A 131 -28.58 -8.53 -17.60
CA PHE A 131 -29.00 -7.30 -18.28
C PHE A 131 -30.52 -7.12 -18.16
N PRO A 132 -31.02 -6.16 -17.35
CA PRO A 132 -32.45 -5.92 -17.19
C PRO A 132 -33.13 -5.44 -18.49
N GLU A 133 -34.43 -5.71 -18.62
CA GLU A 133 -35.19 -5.39 -19.84
C GLU A 133 -35.45 -3.89 -20.02
N ASP A 134 -35.60 -3.15 -18.92
CA ASP A 134 -36.04 -1.75 -18.88
C ASP A 134 -34.89 -0.73 -18.97
N THR A 135 -33.65 -1.18 -19.11
CA THR A 135 -32.49 -0.29 -19.09
C THR A 135 -32.40 0.49 -20.41
N PRO A 136 -32.44 1.84 -20.39
CA PRO A 136 -32.31 2.64 -21.60
C PRO A 136 -31.00 2.30 -22.29
N ALA A 137 -31.09 2.03 -23.59
CA ALA A 137 -29.95 1.60 -24.36
C ALA A 137 -28.99 2.78 -24.63
N GLY A 138 -28.15 3.07 -23.64
CA GLY A 138 -26.93 3.83 -23.83
C GLY A 138 -25.97 2.98 -24.65
N PHE A 139 -26.18 2.94 -25.97
CA PHE A 139 -25.32 2.21 -26.87
C PHE A 139 -23.99 2.96 -27.01
N SER A 140 -22.95 2.47 -26.35
CA SER A 140 -21.59 2.69 -26.85
C SER A 140 -21.44 1.85 -28.12
N LYS A 141 -20.91 2.45 -29.20
CA LYS A 141 -20.51 1.74 -30.44
C LYS A 141 -19.01 1.52 -30.47
N ASP A 142 -18.38 1.47 -29.30
CA ASP A 142 -16.95 1.33 -29.21
C ASP A 142 -16.53 -0.06 -29.66
N ARG A 143 -15.34 -0.13 -30.25
CA ARG A 143 -14.81 -1.40 -30.79
C ARG A 143 -14.19 -2.25 -29.71
N VAL A 144 -13.80 -1.63 -28.60
CA VAL A 144 -13.18 -2.29 -27.45
C VAL A 144 -13.88 -1.81 -26.19
N VAL A 145 -14.35 -2.75 -25.39
CA VAL A 145 -15.03 -2.50 -24.11
C VAL A 145 -14.44 -3.44 -23.08
N SER A 146 -14.25 -2.97 -21.85
CA SER A 146 -13.63 -3.79 -20.80
C SER A 146 -14.24 -3.57 -19.43
N VAL A 147 -14.11 -4.62 -18.59
CA VAL A 147 -14.44 -4.58 -17.18
C VAL A 147 -13.36 -5.30 -16.37
N SER A 148 -12.96 -4.71 -15.25
CA SER A 148 -11.98 -5.29 -14.34
C SER A 148 -12.67 -5.88 -13.12
N PHE A 149 -12.08 -6.92 -12.55
CA PHE A 149 -12.56 -7.54 -11.33
C PHE A 149 -11.41 -8.10 -10.51
N ARG A 150 -11.65 -8.22 -9.21
CA ARG A 150 -10.75 -8.84 -8.24
C ARG A 150 -11.43 -10.06 -7.62
N VAL A 151 -10.67 -11.14 -7.51
CA VAL A 151 -11.09 -12.37 -6.84
C VAL A 151 -10.75 -12.25 -5.35
N LEU A 152 -11.75 -12.41 -4.48
CA LEU A 152 -11.63 -12.36 -3.02
C LEU A 152 -11.67 -13.76 -2.37
N HIS A 153 -12.13 -14.76 -3.12
CA HIS A 153 -12.02 -16.18 -2.77
C HIS A 153 -11.89 -16.98 -4.08
N PRO A 154 -11.10 -18.07 -4.15
CA PRO A 154 -10.86 -18.77 -5.40
C PRO A 154 -12.13 -19.15 -6.18
N ILE A 155 -12.13 -18.85 -7.48
CA ILE A 155 -13.23 -19.15 -8.41
C ILE A 155 -12.71 -19.88 -9.65
N VAL A 156 -13.60 -20.55 -10.38
CA VAL A 156 -13.31 -21.13 -11.70
C VAL A 156 -14.23 -20.49 -12.73
N ILE A 157 -13.67 -19.82 -13.73
CA ILE A 157 -14.45 -19.33 -14.87
C ILE A 157 -14.69 -20.51 -15.82
N THR A 158 -15.96 -20.80 -16.12
CA THR A 158 -16.36 -21.92 -16.98
C THR A 158 -16.69 -21.46 -18.40
N SER A 159 -17.22 -20.25 -18.56
CA SER A 159 -17.61 -19.70 -19.86
C SER A 159 -17.40 -18.19 -19.96
N LEU A 160 -17.07 -17.71 -21.16
CA LEU A 160 -17.11 -16.30 -21.53
C LEU A 160 -18.31 -16.03 -22.43
N GLY A 161 -18.89 -14.84 -22.35
CA GLY A 161 -20.11 -14.50 -23.06
C GLY A 161 -20.17 -13.09 -23.64
N VAL A 162 -21.05 -12.91 -24.60
CA VAL A 162 -21.27 -11.67 -25.36
C VAL A 162 -22.75 -11.33 -25.41
N LEU A 163 -23.07 -10.03 -25.38
CA LEU A 163 -24.44 -9.57 -25.58
C LEU A 163 -24.79 -9.70 -27.07
N GLY A 164 -25.76 -10.56 -27.38
CA GLY A 164 -26.28 -10.69 -28.74
C GLY A 164 -27.43 -9.71 -28.90
N GLY A 165 -27.30 -8.74 -29.81
CA GLY A 165 -28.31 -7.70 -29.99
C GLY A 165 -29.73 -8.25 -30.24
N ALA A 166 -30.73 -7.42 -29.96
CA ALA A 166 -32.16 -7.76 -29.95
C ALA A 166 -32.78 -8.04 -31.34
N SER A 167 -32.27 -9.01 -32.10
CA SER A 167 -32.83 -9.43 -33.39
C SER A 167 -33.25 -10.90 -33.37
N ASP A 168 -34.47 -11.18 -33.85
CA ASP A 168 -35.05 -12.52 -34.03
C ASP A 168 -34.30 -13.42 -35.05
N VAL A 169 -33.16 -12.97 -35.58
CA VAL A 169 -32.41 -13.59 -36.69
C VAL A 169 -31.10 -14.25 -36.21
N GLY A 170 -30.97 -14.50 -34.91
CA GLY A 170 -29.78 -15.10 -34.30
C GLY A 170 -28.57 -14.16 -34.20
N PHE A 171 -27.43 -14.70 -33.75
CA PHE A 171 -26.20 -13.92 -33.54
C PHE A 171 -25.51 -13.56 -34.88
N GLN A 172 -25.30 -12.27 -35.16
CA GLN A 172 -24.84 -11.77 -36.48
C GLN A 172 -23.51 -10.99 -36.43
N ARG A 173 -22.75 -11.06 -35.34
CA ARG A 173 -21.53 -10.24 -35.14
C ARG A 173 -20.27 -11.09 -35.02
N ASN A 174 -19.11 -10.48 -35.25
CA ASN A 174 -17.80 -11.05 -34.97
C ASN A 174 -17.17 -10.36 -33.76
N ILE A 175 -17.16 -11.05 -32.62
CA ILE A 175 -16.69 -10.52 -31.34
C ILE A 175 -15.67 -11.48 -30.75
N THR A 176 -14.55 -10.95 -30.27
CA THR A 176 -13.57 -11.72 -29.49
C THR A 176 -13.62 -11.26 -28.04
N VAL A 177 -13.74 -12.20 -27.11
CA VAL A 177 -13.66 -11.95 -25.67
C VAL A 177 -12.36 -12.53 -25.15
N LYS A 178 -11.62 -11.73 -24.40
CA LYS A 178 -10.34 -12.13 -23.81
C LYS A 178 -10.34 -11.85 -22.32
N LEU A 179 -9.86 -12.79 -21.53
CA LEU A 179 -9.49 -12.52 -20.14
C LEU A 179 -8.00 -12.29 -20.08
N TYR A 180 -7.62 -11.14 -19.54
CA TYR A 180 -6.25 -10.82 -19.23
C TYR A 180 -6.06 -10.87 -17.72
N GLN A 181 -4.95 -11.46 -17.28
CA GLN A 181 -4.44 -11.14 -15.96
C GLN A 181 -3.91 -9.71 -16.00
N ALA A 182 -4.24 -8.93 -14.98
CA ALA A 182 -3.53 -7.69 -14.73
C ALA A 182 -2.09 -8.05 -14.30
N GLU A 183 -1.17 -8.19 -15.25
CA GLU A 183 0.24 -8.46 -14.95
C GLU A 183 1.19 -7.37 -15.46
N GLN A 184 1.97 -6.90 -14.48
CA GLN A 184 3.31 -6.31 -14.49
C GLN A 184 3.87 -5.86 -15.85
N GLU A 185 4.09 -4.54 -16.01
CA GLU A 185 5.12 -4.08 -16.95
C GLU A 185 6.42 -4.85 -16.65
N GLU A 186 6.87 -5.65 -17.62
CA GLU A 186 8.09 -6.44 -17.50
C GLU A 186 9.28 -5.55 -17.10
N ARG A 187 9.85 -5.88 -15.95
CA ARG A 187 11.26 -5.79 -15.55
C ARG A 187 12.19 -5.03 -16.52
N CYS A 188 12.38 -3.74 -16.24
CA CYS A 188 13.60 -3.00 -16.60
C CYS A 188 14.35 -2.55 -15.32
N ALA A 189 14.60 -3.47 -14.37
CA ALA A 189 15.59 -3.24 -13.30
C ALA A 189 16.97 -3.64 -13.82
N GLN A 190 17.68 -2.71 -14.46
CA GLN A 190 19.10 -2.89 -14.74
C GLN A 190 19.86 -3.03 -13.42
N ALA A 191 20.46 -4.20 -13.22
CA ALA A 191 21.54 -4.38 -12.27
C ALA A 191 22.69 -3.43 -12.65
N SER A 192 22.89 -2.36 -11.89
CA SER A 192 24.13 -1.58 -11.95
C SER A 192 25.23 -2.39 -11.25
N GLY A 193 25.83 -3.33 -11.99
CA GLY A 193 27.08 -3.99 -11.61
C GLY A 193 28.25 -3.01 -11.72
N ALA A 194 28.86 -2.73 -10.58
CA ALA A 194 30.27 -2.37 -10.36
C ALA A 194 31.02 -1.65 -11.50
N SER A 195 31.13 -0.31 -11.43
CA SER A 195 32.25 0.38 -12.06
C SER A 195 33.50 0.24 -11.20
N SER A 196 34.37 -0.70 -11.57
CA SER A 196 35.77 -0.70 -11.16
C SER A 196 36.46 0.54 -11.72
N TRP A 197 36.89 1.44 -10.84
CA TRP A 197 37.76 2.55 -11.20
C TRP A 197 39.20 2.05 -11.29
N ARG A 198 39.80 2.07 -12.48
CA ARG A 198 41.26 2.11 -12.63
C ARG A 198 41.67 3.46 -13.17
N ILE A 199 42.58 4.12 -12.48
CA ILE A 199 43.29 5.29 -12.98
C ILE A 199 44.30 4.83 -14.04
N ALA A 200 44.14 5.33 -15.27
CA ALA A 200 45.23 5.49 -16.21
C ALA A 200 45.01 6.81 -16.96
N GLY A 201 46.06 7.64 -16.99
CA GLY A 201 45.99 9.06 -17.33
C GLY A 201 45.63 9.40 -18.77
N GLY A 202 45.25 10.68 -18.94
CA GLY A 202 45.36 11.45 -20.18
C GLY A 202 44.18 11.35 -21.14
N GLY A 203 43.43 12.46 -21.27
CA GLY A 203 42.59 12.75 -22.44
C GLY A 203 41.10 12.88 -22.15
N PHE A 204 40.59 14.11 -22.19
CA PHE A 204 39.17 14.38 -22.38
C PHE A 204 38.79 14.01 -23.82
N THR A 205 37.92 13.02 -24.00
CA THR A 205 37.13 12.86 -25.22
C THR A 205 35.67 12.62 -24.86
N SER A 206 34.80 13.46 -25.42
CA SER A 206 33.36 13.29 -25.40
C SER A 206 32.98 12.05 -26.21
N LEU A 207 32.32 11.07 -25.57
CA LEU A 207 31.67 9.96 -26.26
C LEU A 207 30.15 10.15 -26.22
N PRO A 208 29.43 9.76 -27.29
CA PRO A 208 28.09 10.23 -27.58
C PRO A 208 27.08 9.61 -26.62
N THR A 209 26.06 10.40 -26.26
CA THR A 209 24.81 9.96 -25.64
C THR A 209 24.25 8.77 -26.41
N ARG A 210 24.40 7.57 -25.86
CA ARG A 210 23.70 6.39 -26.38
C ARG A 210 22.22 6.55 -26.09
N SER A 211 21.46 6.50 -27.18
CA SER A 211 20.01 6.48 -27.25
C SER A 211 19.39 5.56 -26.20
N VAL A 212 18.41 6.12 -25.50
CA VAL A 212 17.40 5.41 -24.71
C VAL A 212 16.80 4.33 -25.61
N SER A 213 17.10 3.06 -25.34
CA SER A 213 16.34 1.95 -25.88
C SER A 213 15.02 1.89 -25.11
N SER A 214 13.94 2.27 -25.77
CA SER A 214 12.56 2.03 -25.33
C SER A 214 12.41 0.56 -24.92
N CYS A 215 12.04 0.30 -23.67
CA CYS A 215 11.55 -1.04 -23.28
C CYS A 215 10.29 -1.28 -24.14
N LEU A 216 10.37 -2.20 -25.10
CA LEU A 216 9.19 -2.75 -25.77
C LEU A 216 8.47 -3.61 -24.74
N SER A 217 7.20 -3.31 -24.48
CA SER A 217 6.31 -4.15 -23.67
C SER A 217 6.25 -5.57 -24.26
N PRO A 218 6.23 -6.64 -23.44
CA PRO A 218 5.89 -7.96 -23.94
C PRO A 218 4.45 -7.96 -24.45
N LEU A 219 4.21 -8.65 -25.56
CA LEU A 219 2.87 -8.92 -26.07
C LEU A 219 2.09 -9.70 -25.00
N GLN A 220 1.05 -9.09 -24.43
CA GLN A 220 0.22 -9.68 -23.38
C GLN A 220 -0.54 -10.91 -23.93
N GLU A 221 -0.22 -12.11 -23.44
CA GLU A 221 -1.00 -13.32 -23.74
C GLU A 221 -2.29 -13.33 -22.91
N ALA A 222 -3.43 -13.48 -23.57
CA ALA A 222 -4.70 -13.63 -22.89
C ALA A 222 -4.80 -15.02 -22.25
N LEU A 223 -5.20 -15.08 -20.98
CA LEU A 223 -5.43 -16.34 -20.26
C LEU A 223 -6.52 -17.16 -20.95
N PHE A 224 -7.61 -16.50 -21.34
CA PHE A 224 -8.73 -17.11 -22.06
C PHE A 224 -9.09 -16.31 -23.28
N VAL A 225 -9.47 -16.99 -24.35
CA VAL A 225 -9.98 -16.38 -25.58
C VAL A 225 -11.20 -17.14 -26.06
N ALA A 226 -12.33 -16.44 -26.17
CA ALA A 226 -13.54 -16.94 -26.81
C ALA A 226 -13.88 -16.08 -28.03
N ARG A 227 -13.94 -16.71 -29.21
CA ARG A 227 -14.29 -16.02 -30.48
C ARG A 227 -15.71 -16.36 -30.89
N PHE A 228 -16.53 -15.35 -31.10
CA PHE A 228 -17.93 -15.46 -31.50
C PHE A 228 -18.10 -15.02 -32.94
N SER A 229 -18.85 -15.80 -33.71
CA SER A 229 -19.22 -15.52 -35.09
C SER A 229 -20.60 -16.10 -35.39
N PRO A 230 -21.29 -15.69 -36.47
CA PRO A 230 -22.59 -16.28 -36.82
C PRO A 230 -22.63 -17.82 -36.91
N PRO A 231 -21.63 -18.50 -37.52
CA PRO A 231 -21.62 -19.97 -37.54
C PRO A 231 -21.16 -20.61 -36.22
N SER A 232 -20.66 -19.82 -35.26
CA SER A 232 -20.13 -20.30 -33.99
C SER A 232 -20.44 -19.27 -32.90
N CYS A 233 -21.72 -19.19 -32.52
CA CYS A 233 -22.22 -18.20 -31.57
C CYS A 233 -22.29 -18.73 -30.12
N GLY A 234 -22.17 -20.04 -29.91
CA GLY A 234 -22.26 -20.64 -28.57
C GLY A 234 -23.70 -20.94 -28.16
N VAL A 235 -23.96 -21.01 -26.85
CA VAL A 235 -25.28 -21.29 -26.27
C VAL A 235 -25.87 -20.00 -25.73
N GLN A 236 -27.12 -19.72 -26.07
CA GLN A 236 -27.83 -18.56 -25.54
C GLN A 236 -28.40 -18.88 -24.16
N VAL A 237 -28.01 -18.10 -23.16
CA VAL A 237 -28.57 -18.10 -21.81
C VAL A 237 -29.08 -16.69 -21.55
N SER A 238 -30.38 -16.54 -21.34
CA SER A 238 -31.03 -15.22 -21.27
C SER A 238 -30.71 -14.37 -22.53
N ARG A 239 -30.18 -13.15 -22.38
CA ARG A 239 -29.78 -12.24 -23.49
C ARG A 239 -28.32 -12.44 -23.96
N LEU A 240 -27.57 -13.32 -23.30
CA LEU A 240 -26.14 -13.50 -23.52
C LEU A 240 -25.86 -14.80 -24.25
N TRP A 241 -24.84 -14.77 -25.10
CA TRP A 241 -24.33 -15.95 -25.80
C TRP A 241 -23.02 -16.36 -25.14
N TYR A 242 -22.93 -17.60 -24.66
CA TYR A 242 -21.78 -18.12 -23.94
C TYR A 242 -21.04 -19.20 -24.70
N LYS A 243 -19.72 -19.23 -24.53
CA LYS A 243 -18.86 -20.32 -24.96
C LYS A 243 -18.01 -20.82 -23.79
N PRO A 244 -17.85 -22.14 -23.66
CA PRO A 244 -16.96 -22.70 -22.66
C PRO A 244 -15.52 -22.28 -22.95
N VAL A 245 -14.76 -22.09 -21.88
CA VAL A 245 -13.31 -21.83 -21.92
C VAL A 245 -12.58 -22.90 -21.12
N GLU A 246 -11.26 -22.95 -21.26
CA GLU A 246 -10.44 -23.81 -20.41
C GLU A 246 -10.60 -23.39 -18.95
N GLN A 247 -10.84 -24.37 -18.07
CA GLN A 247 -11.17 -24.12 -16.67
C GLN A 247 -9.89 -24.05 -15.84
N PHE A 248 -9.57 -22.87 -15.30
CA PHE A 248 -8.52 -22.70 -14.31
C PHE A 248 -9.08 -22.07 -13.04
N VAL A 249 -8.46 -22.44 -11.92
CA VAL A 249 -8.71 -21.80 -10.63
C VAL A 249 -8.02 -20.44 -10.64
N LEU A 250 -8.82 -19.38 -10.58
CA LEU A 250 -8.33 -18.03 -10.32
C LEU A 250 -8.15 -17.89 -8.80
N PRO A 251 -6.91 -17.69 -8.32
CA PRO A 251 -6.63 -17.64 -6.88
C PRO A 251 -7.16 -16.35 -6.23
N GLU A 252 -7.18 -16.33 -4.90
CA GLU A 252 -7.43 -15.11 -4.12
C GLU A 252 -6.46 -13.99 -4.53
N SER A 253 -6.95 -12.75 -4.55
CA SER A 253 -6.25 -11.56 -5.04
C SER A 253 -5.88 -11.56 -6.53
N PHE A 254 -6.37 -12.52 -7.32
CA PHE A 254 -6.30 -12.44 -8.76
C PHE A 254 -7.07 -11.21 -9.24
N GLU A 255 -6.43 -10.36 -10.04
CA GLU A 255 -7.05 -9.23 -10.71
C GLU A 255 -7.07 -9.50 -12.21
N GLY A 256 -8.27 -9.50 -12.77
CA GLY A 256 -8.52 -9.80 -14.17
C GLY A 256 -9.18 -8.63 -14.87
N THR A 257 -8.92 -8.50 -16.16
CA THR A 257 -9.69 -7.60 -17.04
C THR A 257 -10.25 -8.41 -18.19
N ILE A 258 -11.57 -8.40 -18.32
CA ILE A 258 -12.25 -8.97 -19.49
C ILE A 258 -12.37 -7.87 -20.52
N VAL A 259 -11.94 -8.19 -21.74
CA VAL A 259 -11.97 -7.29 -22.88
C VAL A 259 -12.82 -7.92 -23.98
N TRP A 260 -13.82 -7.18 -24.43
CA TRP A 260 -14.60 -7.47 -25.63
C TRP A 260 -14.07 -6.63 -26.78
N GLU A 261 -13.85 -7.26 -27.93
CA GLU A 261 -13.37 -6.63 -29.16
C GLU A 261 -14.30 -6.96 -30.32
N SER A 262 -14.88 -5.93 -30.96
CA SER A 262 -15.64 -6.08 -32.20
C SER A 262 -14.74 -5.92 -33.43
N GLN A 263 -14.83 -6.89 -34.33
CA GLN A 263 -14.20 -6.82 -35.65
C GLN A 263 -15.09 -6.12 -36.67
N ASP A 264 -16.36 -5.86 -36.33
CA ASP A 264 -17.35 -5.26 -37.22
C ASP A 264 -17.33 -3.72 -37.12
N LEU A 265 -17.75 -3.03 -38.19
CA LEU A 265 -17.83 -1.57 -38.24
C LEU A 265 -18.91 -0.97 -37.30
N GLN A 266 -19.86 -1.79 -36.84
CA GLN A 266 -20.99 -1.34 -36.03
C GLN A 266 -20.67 -1.27 -34.52
N GLY A 267 -19.50 -1.75 -34.10
CA GLY A 267 -19.05 -1.74 -32.71
C GLY A 267 -19.71 -2.81 -31.83
N LEU A 268 -19.44 -2.73 -30.53
CA LEU A 268 -20.06 -3.57 -29.50
C LEU A 268 -21.41 -3.01 -29.08
N GLU A 269 -22.28 -3.86 -28.53
CA GLU A 269 -23.40 -3.39 -27.72
C GLU A 269 -22.97 -3.45 -26.26
N ALA A 270 -22.64 -2.30 -25.69
CA ALA A 270 -22.24 -2.19 -24.30
C ALA A 270 -23.26 -1.44 -23.46
N ARG A 271 -23.22 -1.69 -22.15
CA ARG A 271 -23.97 -0.97 -21.12
C ARG A 271 -23.02 -0.45 -20.04
N ASP A 272 -23.41 0.64 -19.39
CA ASP A 272 -22.70 1.13 -18.21
C ASP A 272 -22.79 0.10 -17.09
N LEU A 273 -21.69 -0.16 -16.38
CA LEU A 273 -21.64 -1.15 -15.29
C LEU A 273 -22.70 -0.88 -14.21
N ARG A 274 -23.03 0.39 -13.93
CA ARG A 274 -24.05 0.78 -12.93
C ARG A 274 -25.47 0.42 -13.37
N SER A 275 -25.66 0.12 -14.65
CA SER A 275 -26.95 -0.24 -15.25
C SER A 275 -27.13 -1.76 -15.45
N VAL A 276 -26.13 -2.54 -15.04
CA VAL A 276 -26.08 -4.01 -15.14
C VAL A 276 -26.18 -4.59 -13.73
N ALA A 277 -26.93 -5.68 -13.56
CA ALA A 277 -26.97 -6.40 -12.30
C ALA A 277 -25.73 -7.31 -12.20
N VAL A 278 -24.88 -7.03 -11.23
CA VAL A 278 -23.64 -7.77 -10.94
C VAL A 278 -23.92 -8.83 -9.89
N HIS A 279 -23.58 -10.08 -10.19
CA HIS A 279 -23.66 -11.20 -9.25
C HIS A 279 -22.26 -11.58 -8.82
N ASP A 280 -21.91 -11.22 -7.59
CA ASP A 280 -20.57 -11.42 -7.02
C ASP A 280 -20.42 -12.74 -6.25
N GLY A 281 -21.46 -13.58 -6.28
CA GLY A 281 -21.47 -14.89 -5.62
C GLY A 281 -21.42 -14.81 -4.11
N GLY A 282 -21.95 -13.74 -3.51
CA GLY A 282 -21.92 -13.51 -2.07
C GLY A 282 -20.66 -12.77 -1.61
N GLY A 283 -20.06 -11.98 -2.52
CA GLY A 283 -18.85 -11.19 -2.28
C GLY A 283 -17.53 -11.89 -2.60
N VAL A 284 -17.53 -13.05 -3.29
CA VAL A 284 -16.29 -13.78 -3.64
C VAL A 284 -15.49 -13.12 -4.76
N LEU A 285 -16.09 -12.18 -5.48
CA LEU A 285 -15.41 -11.30 -6.41
C LEU A 285 -15.88 -9.86 -6.23
N ARG A 286 -15.08 -8.89 -6.66
CA ARG A 286 -15.43 -7.48 -6.68
C ARG A 286 -15.16 -6.95 -8.08
N VAL A 287 -16.21 -6.47 -8.75
CA VAL A 287 -16.06 -5.79 -10.04
C VAL A 287 -15.69 -4.33 -9.78
N THR A 288 -14.64 -3.84 -10.44
CA THR A 288 -14.14 -2.47 -10.29
C THR A 288 -14.34 -1.67 -11.56
N THR A 289 -14.64 -0.39 -11.39
CA THR A 289 -14.63 0.57 -12.50
C THR A 289 -13.21 1.02 -12.79
N ALA A 290 -12.84 1.20 -14.07
CA ALA A 290 -11.47 1.46 -14.54
C ALA A 290 -10.83 2.77 -14.02
N GLY A 291 -11.54 3.56 -13.22
CA GLY A 291 -11.00 4.72 -12.50
C GLY A 291 -10.05 4.38 -11.33
N GLU A 292 -9.96 3.10 -10.92
CA GLU A 292 -9.13 2.66 -9.78
C GLU A 292 -7.94 1.75 -10.18
N ALA A 293 -7.79 1.39 -11.46
CA ALA A 293 -6.65 0.62 -11.97
C ALA A 293 -6.05 1.29 -13.22
N ALA A 294 -4.77 1.65 -13.17
CA ALA A 294 -4.08 2.35 -14.26
C ALA A 294 -3.90 1.43 -15.50
N TRP A 295 -4.31 1.96 -16.66
CA TRP A 295 -4.28 1.29 -17.97
C TRP A 295 -2.86 1.06 -18.50
N PRO A 296 -2.63 0.02 -19.33
CA PRO A 296 -1.53 0.00 -20.29
C PRO A 296 -1.72 1.09 -21.37
N PRO A 297 -0.66 1.82 -21.80
CA PRO A 297 -0.78 2.90 -22.78
C PRO A 297 -1.32 2.50 -24.16
N GLU A 298 -1.28 1.21 -24.49
CA GLU A 298 -1.64 0.66 -25.81
C GLU A 298 -3.13 0.27 -25.94
N LEU A 299 -3.90 0.29 -24.85
CA LEU A 299 -5.34 0.01 -24.83
C LEU A 299 -6.20 1.28 -24.67
N THR A 300 -5.67 2.43 -25.11
CA THR A 300 -6.24 3.78 -24.90
C THR A 300 -7.46 4.11 -25.75
N ASP A 301 -7.91 3.18 -26.61
CA ASP A 301 -9.14 3.29 -27.42
C ASP A 301 -10.36 2.54 -26.81
N GLY A 302 -10.19 1.88 -25.66
CA GLY A 302 -11.27 1.14 -24.99
C GLY A 302 -12.14 2.03 -24.09
N VAL A 303 -13.46 1.86 -24.16
CA VAL A 303 -14.40 2.55 -23.27
C VAL A 303 -14.90 1.59 -22.20
N GLU A 304 -15.01 2.10 -20.99
CA GLU A 304 -15.50 1.35 -19.84
C GLU A 304 -16.96 0.96 -20.03
N GLY A 305 -17.27 -0.33 -19.84
CA GLY A 305 -18.61 -0.85 -19.99
C GLY A 305 -18.66 -2.36 -19.98
N VAL A 306 -19.86 -2.91 -20.05
CA VAL A 306 -20.10 -4.35 -20.08
C VAL A 306 -20.79 -4.70 -21.39
N ALA A 307 -20.10 -5.46 -22.25
CA ALA A 307 -20.59 -5.92 -23.56
C ALA A 307 -20.93 -7.43 -23.58
N GLY A 308 -20.95 -8.07 -22.42
CA GLY A 308 -21.14 -9.50 -22.27
C GLY A 308 -21.09 -9.94 -20.81
N GLY A 309 -20.58 -11.14 -20.56
CA GLY A 309 -20.34 -11.59 -19.20
C GLY A 309 -19.47 -12.84 -19.12
N PHE A 310 -19.39 -13.44 -17.95
CA PHE A 310 -18.73 -14.71 -17.73
C PHE A 310 -19.50 -15.53 -16.70
N ILE A 311 -19.40 -16.85 -16.83
CA ILE A 311 -19.97 -17.81 -15.88
C ILE A 311 -18.84 -18.37 -15.04
N TYR A 312 -19.06 -18.47 -13.74
CA TYR A 312 -18.07 -19.02 -12.82
C TYR A 312 -18.70 -19.86 -11.70
N THR A 313 -17.87 -20.64 -11.03
CA THR A 313 -18.20 -21.40 -9.83
C THR A 313 -17.25 -21.06 -8.70
N ILE A 314 -17.70 -21.23 -7.45
CA ILE A 314 -16.89 -20.99 -6.25
C ILE A 314 -16.11 -22.27 -5.91
N GLN A 315 -14.79 -22.17 -5.81
CA GLN A 315 -13.95 -23.30 -5.45
C GLN A 315 -14.01 -23.54 -3.93
N GLU A 316 -14.18 -24.80 -3.51
CA GLU A 316 -14.23 -25.21 -2.10
C GLU A 316 -15.25 -24.43 -1.24
N GLY A 317 -16.41 -24.10 -1.83
CA GLY A 317 -17.38 -23.22 -1.17
C GLY A 317 -17.95 -23.75 0.15
N ASP A 318 -18.03 -25.06 0.36
CA ASP A 318 -18.40 -25.64 1.67
C ASP A 318 -17.39 -25.31 2.77
N ALA A 319 -16.09 -25.31 2.44
CA ALA A 319 -15.03 -24.94 3.37
C ALA A 319 -15.06 -23.44 3.69
N LEU A 320 -15.34 -22.60 2.67
CA LEU A 320 -15.60 -21.18 2.86
C LEU A 320 -16.78 -20.95 3.82
N LEU A 321 -17.92 -21.62 3.60
CA LEU A 321 -19.09 -21.46 4.47
C LEU A 321 -18.79 -21.87 5.93
N GLN A 322 -18.07 -22.97 6.14
CA GLN A 322 -17.63 -23.39 7.47
C GLN A 322 -16.68 -22.37 8.12
N ASN A 323 -15.78 -21.79 7.34
CA ASN A 323 -14.91 -20.71 7.80
C ASN A 323 -15.73 -19.48 8.23
N LEU A 324 -16.73 -19.07 7.44
CA LEU A 324 -17.63 -17.96 7.77
C LEU A 324 -18.45 -18.23 9.04
N HIS A 325 -18.98 -19.45 9.22
CA HIS A 325 -19.71 -19.84 10.44
C HIS A 325 -18.87 -19.77 11.71
N SER A 326 -17.56 -20.06 11.62
CA SER A 326 -16.64 -20.03 12.76
C SER A 326 -16.05 -18.63 13.04
N ARG A 327 -16.26 -17.66 12.15
CA ARG A 327 -15.77 -16.27 12.26
C ARG A 327 -16.16 -15.57 13.57
N PRO A 328 -17.41 -15.63 14.09
CA PRO A 328 -17.75 -14.98 15.36
C PRO A 328 -16.95 -15.50 16.55
N GLY A 329 -16.71 -16.82 16.59
CA GLY A 329 -15.89 -17.47 17.62
C GLY A 329 -14.43 -17.05 17.52
N ARG A 330 -13.83 -17.15 16.32
CA ARG A 330 -12.46 -16.69 16.07
C ARG A 330 -12.26 -15.23 16.44
N ARG A 331 -13.20 -14.35 16.10
CA ARG A 331 -13.14 -12.93 16.46
C ARG A 331 -13.17 -12.75 17.98
N ALA A 332 -14.03 -13.46 18.70
CA ALA A 332 -14.09 -13.38 20.15
C ALA A 332 -12.77 -13.84 20.81
N ASP A 333 -12.15 -14.89 20.29
CA ASP A 333 -10.86 -15.40 20.77
C ASP A 333 -9.72 -14.41 20.47
N HIS A 334 -9.66 -13.91 19.24
CA HIS A 334 -8.70 -12.91 18.81
C HIS A 334 -8.77 -11.62 19.65
N LEU A 335 -9.98 -11.12 19.93
CA LEU A 335 -10.16 -9.95 20.79
C LEU A 335 -9.68 -10.18 22.23
N ARG A 336 -9.72 -11.42 22.76
CA ARG A 336 -9.12 -11.73 24.07
C ARG A 336 -7.60 -11.69 23.99
N ASN A 337 -7.01 -12.33 22.98
CA ASN A 337 -5.56 -12.32 22.76
C ASN A 337 -5.00 -10.89 22.58
N LEU A 338 -5.73 -10.03 21.85
CA LEU A 338 -5.36 -8.61 21.71
C LEU A 338 -5.32 -7.89 23.05
N ARG A 339 -6.28 -8.13 23.96
CA ARG A 339 -6.27 -7.49 25.29
C ARG A 339 -5.09 -7.97 26.14
N GLU A 340 -4.71 -9.23 26.01
CA GLU A 340 -3.52 -9.78 26.67
C GLU A 340 -2.24 -9.15 26.11
N GLU A 341 -2.13 -9.03 24.78
CA GLU A 341 -1.03 -8.34 24.11
C GLU A 341 -0.94 -6.87 24.56
N ASP A 342 -2.07 -6.15 24.62
CA ASP A 342 -2.15 -4.77 25.11
C ASP A 342 -1.57 -4.66 26.53
N ALA A 343 -1.96 -5.56 27.44
CA ALA A 343 -1.49 -5.56 28.82
C ALA A 343 0.02 -5.82 28.91
N LEU A 344 0.54 -6.78 28.14
CA LEU A 344 1.98 -7.09 28.10
C LEU A 344 2.79 -5.91 27.54
N LEU A 345 2.29 -5.24 26.49
CA LEU A 345 2.94 -4.07 25.91
C LEU A 345 2.96 -2.87 26.86
N GLN A 346 1.89 -2.65 27.62
CA GLN A 346 1.87 -1.59 28.63
C GLN A 346 2.88 -1.85 29.75
N GLU A 347 3.00 -3.10 30.21
CA GLU A 347 4.01 -3.48 31.20
C GLU A 347 5.44 -3.35 30.63
N GLU A 348 5.67 -3.76 29.39
CA GLU A 348 6.94 -3.57 28.69
C GLU A 348 7.32 -2.08 28.61
N SER A 349 6.36 -1.24 28.20
CA SER A 349 6.56 0.21 28.10
C SER A 349 6.88 0.84 29.45
N ARG A 350 6.15 0.46 30.51
CA ARG A 350 6.40 0.92 31.89
C ARG A 350 7.78 0.51 32.39
N ARG A 351 8.23 -0.69 32.04
CA ARG A 351 9.52 -1.25 32.48
C ARG A 351 10.72 -0.59 31.79
N HIS A 352 10.62 -0.35 30.49
CA HIS A 352 11.77 0.07 29.68
C HIS A 352 11.77 1.55 29.30
N GLY A 353 10.61 2.21 29.27
CA GLY A 353 10.48 3.63 28.94
C GLY A 353 10.96 4.00 27.52
N ASP A 354 11.13 3.01 26.65
CA ASP A 354 11.69 3.15 25.29
C ASP A 354 10.67 2.94 24.18
N ILE A 355 9.37 2.80 24.51
CA ILE A 355 8.29 2.65 23.53
C ILE A 355 7.54 3.97 23.36
N VAL A 356 7.25 4.33 22.11
CA VAL A 356 6.33 5.39 21.72
C VAL A 356 5.12 4.74 21.04
N PHE A 357 3.96 4.82 21.70
CA PHE A 357 2.70 4.43 21.08
C PHE A 357 2.18 5.57 20.20
N VAL A 358 1.94 5.27 18.93
CA VAL A 358 1.38 6.23 17.96
C VAL A 358 -0.04 5.82 17.56
N ASP A 359 -0.94 6.78 17.37
CA ASP A 359 -2.36 6.49 17.12
C ASP A 359 -2.61 5.96 15.70
N VAL A 360 -2.35 4.66 15.52
CA VAL A 360 -2.65 3.87 14.33
C VAL A 360 -3.07 2.46 14.74
N VAL A 361 -3.84 1.80 13.89
CA VAL A 361 -4.00 0.34 13.95
C VAL A 361 -2.74 -0.30 13.39
N ASP A 362 -2.07 -1.12 14.20
CA ASP A 362 -0.77 -1.68 13.88
C ASP A 362 -0.90 -2.84 12.88
N THR A 363 -0.79 -2.50 11.60
CA THR A 363 -0.74 -3.44 10.48
C THR A 363 0.35 -3.04 9.51
N TYR A 364 0.74 -3.97 8.65
CA TYR A 364 1.78 -3.73 7.67
C TYR A 364 1.41 -2.60 6.68
N ARG A 365 0.16 -2.55 6.20
CA ARG A 365 -0.34 -1.45 5.35
C ARG A 365 -0.28 -0.07 6.04
N ASN A 366 -0.30 -0.01 7.38
CA ASN A 366 -0.35 1.23 8.15
C ASN A 366 1.04 1.72 8.64
N VAL A 367 2.12 1.02 8.30
CA VAL A 367 3.48 1.42 8.69
C VAL A 367 3.86 2.85 8.25
N PRO A 368 3.50 3.35 7.05
CA PRO A 368 3.76 4.75 6.70
C PRO A 368 3.03 5.74 7.63
N ALA A 369 1.77 5.46 8.00
CA ALA A 369 1.03 6.27 8.96
C ALA A 369 1.65 6.23 10.35
N LYS A 370 2.14 5.05 10.77
CA LYS A 370 2.90 4.86 12.01
C LYS A 370 4.12 5.80 12.05
N LEU A 371 4.88 5.85 10.95
CA LEU A 371 6.05 6.70 10.83
C LEU A 371 5.72 8.20 10.85
N LEU A 372 4.69 8.66 10.10
CA LEU A 372 4.26 10.06 10.13
C LEU A 372 3.84 10.52 11.52
N ASN A 373 3.13 9.66 12.26
CA ASN A 373 2.75 9.96 13.64
C ASN A 373 3.95 9.95 14.59
N PHE A 374 4.97 9.13 14.33
CA PHE A 374 6.23 9.22 15.06
C PHE A 374 6.95 10.54 14.79
N TYR A 375 6.99 11.04 13.55
CA TYR A 375 7.57 12.35 13.26
C TYR A 375 6.87 13.49 14.01
N LYS A 376 5.53 13.46 14.10
CA LYS A 376 4.77 14.40 14.95
C LYS A 376 5.21 14.32 16.41
N TRP A 377 5.32 13.11 16.97
CA TRP A 377 5.76 12.91 18.33
C TRP A 377 7.18 13.44 18.54
N THR A 378 8.13 13.09 17.67
CA THR A 378 9.52 13.51 17.77
C THR A 378 9.65 15.03 17.74
N VAL A 379 8.96 15.70 16.82
CA VAL A 379 8.94 17.17 16.73
C VAL A 379 8.36 17.83 17.98
N GLY A 380 7.33 17.25 18.59
CA GLY A 380 6.65 17.80 19.77
C GLY A 380 7.31 17.45 21.11
N ALA A 381 8.10 16.38 21.17
CA ALA A 381 8.62 15.81 22.41
C ALA A 381 10.14 15.90 22.54
N THR A 382 10.89 16.21 21.48
CA THR A 382 12.36 16.21 21.51
C THR A 382 12.95 17.40 20.74
N SER A 383 14.20 17.74 21.06
CA SER A 383 15.04 18.64 20.27
C SER A 383 16.17 17.81 19.66
N PHE A 384 16.37 17.86 18.35
CA PHE A 384 17.34 17.01 17.68
C PHE A 384 17.90 17.60 16.39
N ASP A 385 19.02 17.04 15.90
CA ASP A 385 19.62 17.44 14.62
C ASP A 385 19.27 16.46 13.49
N LEU A 386 19.38 15.16 13.74
CA LEU A 386 19.07 14.10 12.78
C LEU A 386 18.13 13.05 13.36
N LEU A 387 17.36 12.41 12.48
CA LEU A 387 16.56 11.24 12.80
C LEU A 387 17.04 10.06 11.97
N LEU A 388 17.34 8.94 12.63
CA LEU A 388 17.61 7.65 12.01
C LEU A 388 16.35 6.79 12.11
N LYS A 389 15.85 6.30 10.97
CA LYS A 389 14.81 5.27 10.92
C LYS A 389 15.46 3.91 10.68
N THR A 390 14.97 2.88 11.35
CA THR A 390 15.30 1.46 11.09
C THR A 390 14.13 0.57 11.54
N ASP A 391 14.23 -0.74 11.29
CA ASP A 391 13.24 -1.74 11.67
C ASP A 391 13.79 -2.65 12.78
N ASP A 392 12.90 -3.35 13.49
CA ASP A 392 13.30 -4.18 14.64
C ASP A 392 13.99 -5.50 14.28
N ASP A 393 14.01 -5.85 13.00
CA ASP A 393 14.73 -6.99 12.42
C ASP A 393 16.05 -6.58 11.73
N CYS A 394 16.56 -5.38 12.01
CA CYS A 394 17.77 -4.85 11.40
C CYS A 394 18.97 -4.85 12.35
N TYR A 395 20.12 -5.30 11.84
CA TYR A 395 21.42 -4.99 12.41
C TYR A 395 21.72 -3.51 12.17
N ILE A 396 22.25 -2.80 13.18
CA ILE A 396 22.69 -1.40 13.05
C ILE A 396 24.02 -1.16 13.79
N ASP A 397 25.02 -0.63 13.08
CA ASP A 397 26.25 -0.12 13.68
C ASP A 397 26.11 1.37 14.02
N LEU A 398 25.44 1.67 15.14
CA LEU A 398 25.17 3.04 15.57
C LEU A 398 26.45 3.86 15.79
N GLU A 399 27.54 3.23 16.21
CA GLU A 399 28.81 3.92 16.41
C GLU A 399 29.40 4.39 15.08
N ALA A 400 29.43 3.50 14.07
CA ALA A 400 29.87 3.85 12.73
C ALA A 400 28.99 4.92 12.07
N VAL A 401 27.67 4.83 12.25
CA VAL A 401 26.71 5.85 11.77
C VAL A 401 27.01 7.19 12.43
N PHE A 402 27.14 7.21 13.77
CA PHE A 402 27.39 8.43 14.52
C PHE A 402 28.73 9.07 14.17
N HIS A 403 29.79 8.27 14.00
CA HIS A 403 31.09 8.77 13.58
C HIS A 403 31.01 9.47 12.21
N ARG A 404 30.27 8.91 11.24
CA ARG A 404 30.07 9.54 9.92
C ARG A 404 29.23 10.81 9.99
N VAL A 405 28.25 10.87 10.89
CA VAL A 405 27.48 12.10 11.15
C VAL A 405 28.36 13.18 11.77
N ALA A 406 29.11 12.84 12.82
CA ALA A 406 29.89 13.80 13.60
C ALA A 406 31.14 14.31 12.86
N HIS A 407 31.77 13.47 12.03
CA HIS A 407 33.03 13.79 11.34
C HIS A 407 32.88 13.98 9.82
N GLY A 408 31.66 13.90 9.27
CA GLY A 408 31.44 13.78 7.82
C GLY A 408 30.58 14.86 7.14
N THR A 409 30.28 14.57 5.88
CA THR A 409 29.70 15.42 4.81
C THR A 409 28.20 15.75 4.96
N LEU A 410 27.58 15.32 6.06
CA LEU A 410 26.13 15.39 6.33
C LEU A 410 25.77 16.66 7.11
N GLN A 411 26.33 17.79 6.69
CA GLN A 411 26.08 19.09 7.29
C GLN A 411 25.12 19.91 6.42
N GLY A 412 24.25 20.64 7.08
CA GLY A 412 23.29 21.54 6.45
C GLY A 412 21.86 21.01 6.41
N PRO A 413 20.91 21.83 5.92
CA PRO A 413 19.51 21.46 5.83
C PRO A 413 19.26 20.42 4.73
N SER A 414 18.10 19.79 4.79
CA SER A 414 17.55 18.95 3.72
C SER A 414 18.42 17.75 3.34
N VAL A 415 19.00 17.06 4.33
CA VAL A 415 19.84 15.87 4.16
C VAL A 415 18.99 14.60 4.25
N TRP A 416 19.16 13.71 3.28
CA TRP A 416 18.63 12.34 3.33
C TRP A 416 19.73 11.34 2.96
N TRP A 417 20.16 10.51 3.90
CA TRP A 417 21.29 9.61 3.77
C TRP A 417 20.87 8.15 3.94
N GLY A 418 21.26 7.31 2.99
CA GLY A 418 20.95 5.89 2.96
C GLY A 418 21.38 5.27 1.63
N ASN A 419 20.89 4.07 1.34
CA ASN A 419 21.05 3.42 0.04
C ASN A 419 19.74 3.54 -0.74
N PHE A 420 19.76 4.14 -1.94
CA PHE A 420 18.54 4.46 -2.68
C PHE A 420 18.30 3.50 -3.83
N ARG A 421 17.06 2.98 -3.92
CA ARG A 421 16.53 2.35 -5.12
C ARG A 421 15.99 3.42 -6.07
N LEU A 422 16.23 3.24 -7.36
CA LEU A 422 15.83 4.18 -8.42
C LEU A 422 14.95 3.44 -9.44
N ASN A 423 13.93 4.11 -9.96
CA ASN A 423 13.05 3.59 -11.02
C ASN A 423 12.50 2.20 -10.70
N TRP A 424 12.16 1.95 -9.44
CA TRP A 424 11.58 0.67 -9.03
C TRP A 424 10.14 0.59 -9.54
N ALA A 425 9.82 -0.51 -10.23
CA ALA A 425 8.48 -0.73 -10.76
C ALA A 425 7.47 -0.89 -9.61
N VAL A 426 6.27 -0.36 -9.81
CA VAL A 426 5.18 -0.44 -8.84
C VAL A 426 4.57 -1.83 -8.90
N ASP A 427 4.72 -2.58 -7.81
CA ASP A 427 4.08 -3.88 -7.68
C ASP A 427 2.56 -3.70 -7.70
N ARG A 428 1.89 -4.36 -8.65
CA ARG A 428 0.41 -4.37 -8.75
C ARG A 428 -0.22 -5.61 -8.12
N THR A 429 0.58 -6.53 -7.60
CA THR A 429 0.13 -7.80 -7.00
C THR A 429 1.00 -8.18 -5.80
N GLY A 430 0.52 -9.14 -5.01
CA GLY A 430 1.26 -9.69 -3.87
C GLY A 430 1.38 -8.73 -2.68
N LYS A 431 2.31 -9.05 -1.76
CA LYS A 431 2.55 -8.29 -0.52
C LYS A 431 2.83 -6.81 -0.75
N TRP A 432 3.50 -6.48 -1.85
CA TRP A 432 3.94 -5.14 -2.18
C TRP A 432 2.94 -4.36 -3.06
N GLN A 433 1.78 -4.96 -3.37
CA GLN A 433 0.74 -4.36 -4.21
C GLN A 433 0.40 -2.93 -3.79
N GLU A 434 0.46 -2.00 -4.74
CA GLU A 434 0.00 -0.62 -4.65
C GLU A 434 -0.85 -0.29 -5.87
N LEU A 435 -2.15 -0.08 -5.67
CA LEU A 435 -3.11 0.15 -6.75
C LEU A 435 -3.37 1.63 -6.99
N GLU A 436 -3.22 2.45 -5.95
CA GLU A 436 -3.62 3.85 -5.99
C GLU A 436 -2.49 4.78 -6.45
N TYR A 437 -1.27 4.26 -6.61
CA TYR A 437 -0.16 5.03 -7.17
C TYR A 437 -0.23 5.05 -8.70
N PRO A 438 -0.32 6.23 -9.34
CA PRO A 438 -0.67 6.33 -10.76
C PRO A 438 0.51 6.08 -11.73
N SER A 439 1.75 6.21 -11.26
CA SER A 439 2.93 6.01 -12.11
C SER A 439 3.33 4.53 -12.14
N PRO A 440 3.94 4.04 -13.24
CA PRO A 440 4.48 2.68 -13.31
C PRO A 440 5.71 2.45 -12.43
N ALA A 441 6.43 3.53 -12.07
CA ALA A 441 7.62 3.45 -11.23
C ALA A 441 7.61 4.49 -10.11
N TYR A 442 8.20 4.13 -8.97
CA TYR A 442 8.36 5.02 -7.84
C TYR A 442 9.52 6.00 -8.03
N PRO A 443 9.44 7.21 -7.43
CA PRO A 443 10.62 8.06 -7.26
C PRO A 443 11.65 7.36 -6.39
N ALA A 444 12.85 7.94 -6.30
CA ALA A 444 13.91 7.37 -5.47
C ALA A 444 13.48 7.24 -4.00
N PHE A 445 13.69 6.05 -3.43
CA PHE A 445 13.47 5.79 -2.01
C PHE A 445 14.64 5.05 -1.38
N ALA A 446 14.89 5.30 -0.10
CA ALA A 446 15.92 4.61 0.65
C ALA A 446 15.49 3.18 0.98
N CYS A 447 16.41 2.23 1.05
CA CYS A 447 16.12 0.85 1.43
C CYS A 447 15.57 0.75 2.86
N GLY A 448 14.68 -0.23 3.08
CA GLY A 448 13.97 -0.40 4.35
C GLY A 448 14.85 -0.61 5.59
N SER A 449 16.08 -1.11 5.42
CA SER A 449 17.02 -1.40 6.53
C SER A 449 17.38 -0.18 7.38
N GLY A 450 17.33 1.01 6.78
CA GLY A 450 17.40 2.26 7.50
C GLY A 450 17.91 3.43 6.68
N TYR A 451 17.69 4.62 7.20
CA TYR A 451 18.18 5.87 6.64
C TYR A 451 18.21 6.97 7.69
N VAL A 452 18.93 8.04 7.40
CA VAL A 452 19.03 9.24 8.24
C VAL A 452 18.44 10.44 7.50
N VAL A 453 17.63 11.24 8.20
CA VAL A 453 17.04 12.48 7.69
C VAL A 453 17.30 13.66 8.62
N SER A 454 17.48 14.85 8.06
CA SER A 454 17.67 16.07 8.85
C SER A 454 16.39 16.56 9.52
N ARG A 455 16.56 17.28 10.62
CA ARG A 455 15.47 17.87 11.41
C ARG A 455 14.44 18.62 10.57
N ASP A 456 14.87 19.47 9.64
CA ASP A 456 13.97 20.30 8.81
C ASP A 456 13.04 19.44 7.94
N ILE A 457 13.53 18.31 7.40
CA ILE A 457 12.71 17.33 6.69
C ILE A 457 11.67 16.71 7.62
N VAL A 458 12.08 16.28 8.81
CA VAL A 458 11.17 15.67 9.80
C VAL A 458 10.09 16.67 10.23
N HIS A 459 10.44 17.94 10.41
CA HIS A 459 9.49 19.02 10.69
C HIS A 459 8.50 19.23 9.54
N TRP A 460 8.96 19.23 8.29
CA TRP A 460 8.08 19.34 7.13
C TRP A 460 7.11 18.16 7.04
N LEU A 461 7.58 16.93 7.23
CA LEU A 461 6.74 15.73 7.22
C LEU A 461 5.71 15.76 8.35
N ALA A 462 6.13 16.09 9.58
CA ALA A 462 5.22 16.18 10.72
C ALA A 462 4.13 17.24 10.51
N SER A 463 4.49 18.39 9.95
CA SER A 463 3.56 19.50 9.68
C SER A 463 2.57 19.19 8.55
N ASN A 464 2.95 18.32 7.61
CA ASN A 464 2.14 17.94 6.45
C ASN A 464 1.51 16.55 6.57
N ALA A 465 1.73 15.82 7.66
CA ALA A 465 1.32 14.43 7.84
C ALA A 465 -0.19 14.17 7.64
N GLY A 466 -1.06 15.16 7.84
CA GLY A 466 -2.51 15.02 7.54
C GLY A 466 -2.88 15.17 6.06
N ARG A 467 -1.95 15.64 5.22
CA ARG A 467 -2.13 15.89 3.78
C ARG A 467 -1.35 14.90 2.91
N LEU A 468 -0.35 14.24 3.49
CA LEU A 468 0.47 13.25 2.80
C LEU A 468 -0.31 11.94 2.70
N LYS A 469 -0.55 11.49 1.47
CA LYS A 469 -1.14 10.17 1.21
C LYS A 469 -0.13 9.08 1.57
N THR A 470 -0.57 8.08 2.30
CA THR A 470 0.20 6.88 2.61
C THR A 470 0.00 5.85 1.50
N TYR A 471 1.09 5.26 1.04
CA TYR A 471 1.09 4.19 0.05
C TYR A 471 1.64 2.91 0.69
N GLN A 472 1.52 1.79 0.01
CA GLN A 472 2.11 0.54 0.44
C GLN A 472 3.63 0.67 0.53
N GLY A 473 4.18 0.35 1.71
CA GLY A 473 5.60 0.49 2.00
C GLY A 473 5.93 1.85 2.58
N GLU A 474 6.59 1.85 3.74
CA GLU A 474 7.04 3.08 4.40
C GLU A 474 8.15 3.77 3.61
N ASP A 475 9.11 3.01 3.13
CA ASP A 475 10.22 3.46 2.30
C ASP A 475 9.73 4.10 0.99
N VAL A 476 8.83 3.41 0.29
CA VAL A 476 8.17 3.92 -0.93
C VAL A 476 7.39 5.20 -0.63
N SER A 477 6.56 5.19 0.41
CA SER A 477 5.81 6.39 0.84
C SER A 477 6.75 7.56 1.13
N MET A 478 7.85 7.29 1.83
CA MET A 478 8.88 8.28 2.11
C MET A 478 9.49 8.84 0.82
N GLY A 479 9.82 8.01 -0.16
CA GLY A 479 10.28 8.46 -1.49
C GLY A 479 9.29 9.37 -2.21
N ILE A 480 8.00 9.02 -2.18
CA ILE A 480 6.93 9.83 -2.78
C ILE A 480 6.81 11.20 -2.08
N TRP A 481 6.85 11.23 -0.74
CA TRP A 481 6.82 12.50 -0.01
C TRP A 481 8.06 13.34 -0.28
N MET A 482 9.24 12.71 -0.36
CA MET A 482 10.50 13.38 -0.65
C MET A 482 10.57 13.96 -2.06
N ALA A 483 9.84 13.38 -3.02
CA ALA A 483 9.75 13.95 -4.37
C ALA A 483 9.15 15.36 -4.38
N ALA A 484 8.33 15.72 -3.38
CA ALA A 484 7.74 17.06 -3.28
C ALA A 484 8.74 18.15 -2.81
N ILE A 485 9.78 17.77 -2.06
CA ILE A 485 10.75 18.72 -1.48
C ILE A 485 12.18 18.57 -2.05
N GLY A 486 12.47 17.45 -2.69
CA GLY A 486 13.74 17.20 -3.40
C GLY A 486 14.98 17.32 -2.52
N PRO A 487 15.13 16.53 -1.45
CA PRO A 487 16.26 16.68 -0.53
C PRO A 487 17.58 16.25 -1.17
N LYS A 488 18.70 16.69 -0.59
CA LYS A 488 20.02 16.22 -0.97
C LYS A 488 20.20 14.77 -0.52
N ARG A 489 20.15 13.86 -1.48
CA ARG A 489 20.37 12.43 -1.28
C ARG A 489 21.87 12.13 -1.17
N TYR A 490 22.25 11.45 -0.11
CA TYR A 490 23.60 10.91 0.08
C TYR A 490 23.52 9.39 -0.08
N GLN A 491 24.00 8.90 -1.22
CA GLN A 491 24.02 7.47 -1.54
C GLN A 491 25.18 6.79 -0.82
N ASP A 492 24.89 5.76 -0.03
CA ASP A 492 25.89 4.97 0.71
C ASP A 492 25.50 3.50 0.71
N SER A 493 26.28 2.67 0.00
CA SER A 493 25.98 1.25 -0.19
C SER A 493 26.16 0.41 1.08
N LEU A 494 26.72 0.96 2.16
CA LEU A 494 26.87 0.25 3.42
C LEU A 494 25.57 0.20 4.23
N TRP A 495 24.52 0.91 3.79
CA TRP A 495 23.15 0.58 4.17
C TRP A 495 22.66 -0.55 3.26
N LEU A 496 22.72 -1.79 3.74
CA LEU A 496 22.42 -2.94 2.89
C LEU A 496 20.92 -3.04 2.64
N CYS A 497 20.53 -3.30 1.40
CA CYS A 497 19.12 -3.36 1.01
C CYS A 497 18.52 -4.77 1.12
N GLU A 498 19.37 -5.78 1.20
CA GLU A 498 19.05 -7.19 1.27
C GLU A 498 19.75 -7.81 2.47
N LYS A 499 19.31 -9.00 2.89
CA LYS A 499 19.92 -9.76 3.98
C LYS A 499 21.29 -10.30 3.57
N THR A 500 22.30 -9.44 3.60
CA THR A 500 23.71 -9.77 3.38
C THR A 500 24.54 -9.29 4.56
N CYS A 501 25.70 -9.89 4.76
CA CYS A 501 26.65 -9.45 5.78
C CYS A 501 27.92 -8.98 5.07
N GLU A 502 28.22 -7.69 5.19
CA GLU A 502 29.40 -7.08 4.59
C GLU A 502 30.23 -6.37 5.68
N SER A 503 31.55 -6.50 5.60
CA SER A 503 32.45 -5.83 6.53
C SER A 503 32.27 -4.31 6.46
N GLY A 504 32.08 -3.68 7.62
CA GLY A 504 31.83 -2.24 7.72
C GLY A 504 30.40 -1.80 7.35
N MET A 505 29.45 -2.72 7.20
CA MET A 505 28.04 -2.39 6.99
C MET A 505 27.49 -1.52 8.13
N LEU A 506 26.69 -0.52 7.76
CA LEU A 506 25.96 0.35 8.71
C LEU A 506 24.64 -0.28 9.13
N SER A 507 23.95 -0.91 8.19
CA SER A 507 22.68 -1.60 8.43
C SER A 507 22.57 -2.85 7.57
N SER A 508 21.81 -3.84 8.06
CA SER A 508 21.39 -4.98 7.27
C SER A 508 20.07 -5.57 7.80
N PRO A 509 19.05 -5.84 6.95
CA PRO A 509 17.69 -6.16 7.38
C PRO A 509 17.40 -7.68 7.46
N GLN A 510 16.21 -8.02 7.96
CA GLN A 510 15.58 -9.35 7.89
C GLN A 510 16.25 -10.44 8.76
N TYR A 511 16.78 -10.06 9.92
CA TYR A 511 17.35 -11.00 10.88
C TYR A 511 16.36 -11.42 11.96
N SER A 512 16.41 -12.70 12.33
CA SER A 512 15.77 -13.21 13.53
C SER A 512 16.45 -12.69 14.81
N PRO A 513 15.79 -12.79 15.98
CA PRO A 513 16.40 -12.40 17.25
C PRO A 513 17.76 -13.09 17.50
N GLN A 514 17.88 -14.38 17.18
CA GLN A 514 19.11 -15.13 17.38
C GLN A 514 20.23 -14.63 16.45
N GLU A 515 19.93 -14.40 15.17
CA GLU A 515 20.93 -13.91 14.21
C GLU A 515 21.41 -12.50 14.58
N LEU A 516 20.53 -11.60 15.02
CA LEU A 516 20.92 -10.27 15.50
C LEU A 516 21.87 -10.36 16.70
N ALA A 517 21.57 -11.25 17.65
CA ALA A 517 22.42 -11.49 18.80
C ALA A 517 23.80 -12.02 18.39
N ASP A 518 23.85 -12.94 17.41
CA ASP A 518 25.11 -13.50 16.90
C ASP A 518 25.97 -12.47 16.15
N LEU A 519 25.37 -11.66 15.27
CA LEU A 519 26.07 -10.58 14.58
C LEU A 519 26.71 -9.60 15.58
N TRP A 520 25.95 -9.21 16.61
CA TRP A 520 26.45 -8.26 17.60
C TRP A 520 27.50 -8.88 18.53
N ARG A 521 27.36 -10.16 18.88
CA ARG A 521 28.38 -10.92 19.59
C ARG A 521 29.69 -10.96 18.80
N LEU A 522 29.65 -11.21 17.49
CA LEU A 522 30.83 -11.19 16.63
C LEU A 522 31.43 -9.78 16.56
N LYS A 523 30.60 -8.75 16.40
CA LYS A 523 31.04 -7.35 16.42
C LYS A 523 31.77 -7.00 17.70
N GLU A 524 31.26 -7.38 18.87
CA GLU A 524 31.88 -7.11 20.17
C GLU A 524 33.19 -7.88 20.38
N LEU A 525 33.27 -9.13 19.91
CA LEU A 525 34.46 -9.98 20.07
C LEU A 525 35.58 -9.63 19.09
N CYS A 526 35.22 -9.31 17.85
CA CYS A 526 36.15 -9.31 16.72
C CYS A 526 36.22 -7.95 15.98
N GLY A 527 35.30 -7.03 16.27
CA GLY A 527 35.20 -5.72 15.60
C GLY A 527 34.42 -5.75 14.28
N ASP A 528 34.07 -6.94 13.79
CA ASP A 528 33.33 -7.18 12.56
C ASP A 528 32.15 -8.13 12.82
N PRO A 529 30.94 -7.79 12.34
CA PRO A 529 29.74 -8.58 12.60
C PRO A 529 29.62 -9.85 11.74
N CYS A 530 30.40 -9.96 10.66
CA CYS A 530 30.28 -11.02 9.66
C CYS A 530 31.33 -12.12 9.84
N GLN A 531 32.51 -11.75 10.35
CA GLN A 531 33.61 -12.69 10.53
C GLN A 531 34.53 -12.30 11.68
N CYS A 532 35.11 -13.31 12.31
CA CYS A 532 36.26 -13.15 13.18
C CYS A 532 37.47 -13.65 12.41
N GLU A 533 38.37 -12.75 11.99
CA GLU A 533 39.68 -13.23 11.53
C GLU A 533 40.34 -13.99 12.69
N ALA A 534 40.81 -15.21 12.42
CA ALA A 534 41.58 -15.97 13.39
C ALA A 534 42.87 -15.18 13.66
N ARG A 535 42.93 -14.55 14.84
CA ARG A 535 44.10 -13.79 15.29
C ARG A 535 45.36 -14.66 15.40
#